data_AF-F9PJ49-F1
#
_entry.id   AF-F9PJ49-F1
#
_cell.length_a   1.000
_cell.length_b   1.000
_cell.length_c   1.000
_cell.angle_alpha   90.00
_cell.angle_beta   90.00
_cell.angle_gamma   90.00
#
_symmetry.space_group_name_H-M   'P 1'
#
loop_
_entity.id
_entity.type
_entity.pdbx_description
1 polymer ?
#
loop_
_entity_poly.entity_id
_entity_poly.type
_entity_poly.pdbx_seq_one_letter_code
_entity_poly.pdbx_strand_id
1 'polypeptide(L)'
;MNAYNTKYPQLSGSSYNEVLKRARQEYNVIAHSTKRQPYVKSKYFSGEKVFLAVFWTHLMDKNQKDRTKRLRFYKAALDLLRNSQINPDTIASTEDQRMLLYRFYGVTKDGSYFCVQVKEDIRTKRKDFMSVFDRKPH
;
A
#
# COMPACT_ATOMS: atom_id res chain seq x y z
N MET A 1 -14.95 11.17 -9.13
CA MET A 1 -14.14 10.08 -8.56
C MET A 1 -12.71 10.59 -8.41
N ASN A 2 -12.18 10.63 -7.19
CA ASN A 2 -10.86 11.22 -6.95
C ASN A 2 -9.85 10.10 -6.72
N ALA A 3 -8.94 9.91 -7.67
CA ALA A 3 -7.79 9.01 -7.54
C ALA A 3 -6.51 9.83 -7.57
N TYR A 4 -5.54 9.47 -6.73
CA TYR A 4 -4.26 10.17 -6.67
C TYR A 4 -3.36 9.74 -7.85
N ASN A 5 -2.91 10.71 -8.65
CA ASN A 5 -1.94 10.47 -9.71
C ASN A 5 -0.55 10.28 -9.10
N THR A 6 -0.06 9.05 -9.09
CA THR A 6 1.27 8.75 -8.59
C THR A 6 2.36 9.19 -9.56
N LYS A 7 3.54 9.47 -9.01
CA LYS A 7 4.72 9.84 -9.81
C LYS A 7 5.38 8.65 -10.50
N TYR A 8 4.99 7.43 -10.14
CA TYR A 8 5.70 6.21 -10.53
C TYR A 8 4.81 5.30 -11.39
N PRO A 9 5.39 4.67 -12.42
CA PRO A 9 4.71 3.60 -13.13
C PRO A 9 4.66 2.33 -12.27
N GLN A 10 4.02 1.29 -12.79
CA GLN A 10 4.20 -0.07 -12.27
C GLN A 10 5.69 -0.47 -12.29
N LEU A 11 6.12 -1.25 -11.29
CA LEU A 11 7.44 -1.86 -11.31
C LEU A 11 7.54 -2.82 -12.50
N SER A 12 8.59 -2.63 -13.30
CA SER A 12 8.90 -3.50 -14.42
C SER A 12 9.37 -4.88 -13.95
N GLY A 13 9.33 -5.85 -14.86
CA GLY A 13 9.89 -7.18 -14.66
C GLY A 13 9.07 -8.27 -15.33
N SER A 14 9.74 -9.33 -15.79
CA SER A 14 9.12 -10.45 -16.49
C SER A 14 8.77 -11.61 -15.55
N SER A 15 9.44 -11.71 -14.39
CA SER A 15 9.23 -12.78 -13.41
C SER A 15 8.86 -12.24 -12.03
N TYR A 16 8.25 -13.11 -11.21
CA TYR A 16 7.97 -12.82 -9.80
C TYR A 16 9.22 -12.37 -9.04
N ASN A 17 10.34 -13.06 -9.22
CA ASN A 17 11.58 -12.80 -8.49
C ASN A 17 12.17 -11.42 -8.82
N GLU A 18 12.10 -11.00 -10.09
CA GLU A 18 12.52 -9.65 -10.48
C GLU A 18 11.67 -8.56 -9.82
N VAL A 19 10.34 -8.71 -9.91
CA VAL A 19 9.42 -7.73 -9.32
C VAL A 19 9.57 -7.69 -7.80
N LEU A 20 9.74 -8.85 -7.16
CA LEU A 20 10.02 -8.95 -5.73
C LEU A 20 11.32 -8.25 -5.35
N LYS A 21 12.41 -8.47 -6.09
CA LYS A 21 13.70 -7.82 -5.85
C LYS A 21 13.57 -6.29 -5.91
N ARG A 22 12.89 -5.76 -6.93
CA ARG A 22 12.64 -4.32 -7.08
C ARG A 22 11.79 -3.77 -5.93
N ALA A 23 10.70 -4.44 -5.57
CA ALA A 23 9.85 -4.02 -4.45
C ALA A 23 10.60 -4.06 -3.11
N ARG A 24 11.46 -5.09 -2.90
CA ARG A 24 12.30 -5.20 -1.70
C ARG A 24 13.36 -4.11 -1.63
N GLN A 25 13.92 -3.67 -2.75
CA GLN A 25 14.83 -2.52 -2.76
C GLN A 25 14.15 -1.26 -2.22
N GLU A 26 12.93 -0.95 -2.69
CA GLU A 26 12.15 0.19 -2.19
C GLU A 26 11.84 0.07 -0.68
N TYR A 27 11.45 -1.13 -0.22
CA TYR A 27 11.23 -1.38 1.20
C TYR A 27 12.51 -1.23 2.03
N ASN A 28 13.64 -1.74 1.54
CA ASN A 28 14.90 -1.70 2.25
C ASN A 28 15.39 -0.25 2.41
N VAL A 29 15.23 0.62 1.40
CA VAL A 29 15.54 2.05 1.54
C VAL A 29 14.79 2.65 2.75
N ILE A 30 13.50 2.33 2.89
CA ILE A 30 12.70 2.78 4.03
C ILE A 30 13.18 2.12 5.32
N ALA A 31 13.41 0.82 5.31
CA ALA A 31 13.83 0.06 6.48
C ALA A 31 15.13 0.60 7.08
N HIS A 32 16.13 0.90 6.26
CA HIS A 32 17.40 1.50 6.71
C HIS A 32 17.22 2.92 7.25
N SER A 33 16.24 3.67 6.75
CA SER A 33 15.92 5.02 7.25
C SER A 33 15.11 5.04 8.55
N THR A 34 14.63 3.87 9.01
CA THR A 34 13.78 3.73 10.20
C THR A 34 14.43 2.84 11.25
N LYS A 35 14.32 3.17 12.55
CA LYS A 35 15.01 2.39 13.59
C LYS A 35 14.41 1.01 13.87
N ARG A 36 13.08 0.93 14.03
CA ARG A 36 12.37 -0.30 14.46
C ARG A 36 11.60 -0.90 13.29
N GLN A 37 10.30 -0.68 13.26
CA GLN A 37 9.45 -1.16 12.17
C GLN A 37 9.45 -0.14 11.02
N PRO A 38 9.62 -0.59 9.76
CA PRO A 38 9.54 0.31 8.61
C PRO A 38 8.13 0.90 8.45
N TYR A 39 8.07 2.21 8.22
CA TYR A 39 6.83 2.95 8.03
C TYR A 39 7.02 4.08 7.03
N VAL A 40 5.91 4.57 6.49
CA VAL A 40 5.83 5.88 5.84
C VAL A 40 4.95 6.82 6.65
N LYS A 41 5.23 8.12 6.60
CA LYS A 41 4.32 9.14 7.15
C LYS A 41 3.30 9.49 6.07
N SER A 42 2.01 9.50 6.42
CA SER A 42 0.94 9.80 5.47
C SER A 42 0.41 11.22 5.64
N LYS A 43 0.28 11.96 4.54
CA LYS A 43 -0.34 13.30 4.57
C LYS A 43 -1.83 13.28 4.91
N TYR A 44 -2.56 12.26 4.47
CA TYR A 44 -3.97 12.09 4.83
C TYR A 44 -4.13 11.91 6.35
N PHE A 45 -3.30 11.06 6.97
CA PHE A 45 -3.32 10.86 8.42
C PHE A 45 -2.46 11.89 9.18
N SER A 46 -2.40 13.14 8.74
CA SER A 46 -1.70 14.24 9.44
C SER A 46 -0.24 13.93 9.84
N GLY A 47 0.48 13.15 9.03
CA GLY A 47 1.87 12.76 9.28
C GLY A 47 2.03 11.51 10.16
N GLU A 48 0.95 10.86 10.56
CA GLU A 48 0.98 9.59 11.29
C GLU A 48 1.63 8.46 10.46
N LYS A 49 2.11 7.46 11.18
CA LYS A 49 2.86 6.33 10.63
C LYS A 49 1.91 5.27 10.06
N VAL A 50 2.18 4.86 8.83
CA VAL A 50 1.62 3.64 8.21
C VAL A 50 2.75 2.63 8.11
N PHE A 51 2.67 1.57 8.92
CA PHE A 51 3.68 0.52 9.00
C PHE A 51 3.60 -0.44 7.82
N LEU A 52 4.75 -0.93 7.34
CA LEU A 52 4.85 -1.66 6.07
C LEU A 52 4.98 -3.18 6.24
N ALA A 53 5.19 -3.67 7.47
CA ALA A 53 5.49 -5.08 7.71
C ALA A 53 4.32 -5.99 7.33
N VAL A 54 3.09 -5.62 7.69
CA VAL A 54 1.88 -6.41 7.47
C VAL A 54 1.65 -6.72 5.99
N PHE A 55 2.00 -5.81 5.08
CA PHE A 55 1.90 -6.03 3.64
C PHE A 55 2.62 -7.31 3.22
N TRP A 56 3.84 -7.54 3.71
CA TRP A 56 4.65 -8.68 3.30
C TRP A 56 4.08 -10.00 3.79
N THR A 57 3.57 -10.03 5.00
CA THR A 57 2.89 -11.22 5.55
C THR A 57 1.62 -11.52 4.75
N HIS A 58 0.75 -10.52 4.57
CA HIS A 58 -0.51 -10.69 3.83
C HIS A 58 -0.31 -11.00 2.34
N LEU A 59 0.81 -10.57 1.75
CA LEU A 59 1.18 -10.94 0.39
C LEU A 59 1.42 -12.46 0.27
N MET A 60 2.01 -13.09 1.29
CA MET A 60 2.30 -14.53 1.29
C MET A 60 1.03 -15.39 1.31
N ASP A 61 -0.10 -14.85 1.74
CA ASP A 61 -1.39 -15.56 1.70
C ASP A 61 -1.96 -15.69 0.28
N LYS A 62 -1.36 -15.03 -0.72
CA LYS A 62 -1.86 -15.02 -2.12
C LYS A 62 -1.08 -15.99 -3.00
N ASN A 63 -1.69 -16.42 -4.11
CA ASN A 63 -0.98 -17.20 -5.14
C ASN A 63 0.09 -16.34 -5.84
N GLN A 64 1.04 -16.97 -6.53
CA GLN A 64 2.18 -16.27 -7.15
C GLN A 64 1.77 -15.20 -8.19
N LYS A 65 0.72 -15.46 -8.97
CA LYS A 65 0.20 -14.52 -9.97
C LYS A 65 -0.27 -13.23 -9.31
N ASP A 66 -1.06 -13.37 -8.24
CA ASP A 66 -1.55 -12.23 -7.46
C ASP A 66 -0.43 -11.53 -6.73
N ARG A 67 0.50 -12.28 -6.11
CA ARG A 67 1.68 -11.67 -5.48
C ARG A 67 2.43 -10.78 -6.46
N THR A 68 2.68 -11.28 -7.67
CA THR A 68 3.37 -10.53 -8.72
C THR A 68 2.61 -9.26 -9.08
N LYS A 69 1.30 -9.36 -9.36
CA LYS A 69 0.46 -8.19 -9.69
C LYS A 69 0.48 -7.13 -8.59
N ARG A 70 0.35 -7.54 -7.33
CA ARG A 70 0.36 -6.63 -6.17
C ARG A 70 1.72 -5.95 -6.00
N LEU A 71 2.81 -6.70 -6.15
CA LEU A 71 4.16 -6.15 -6.04
C LEU A 71 4.46 -5.10 -7.12
N ARG A 72 3.90 -5.23 -8.33
CA ARG A 72 4.08 -4.21 -9.39
C ARG A 72 3.63 -2.82 -8.94
N PHE A 73 2.61 -2.73 -8.10
CA PHE A 73 2.12 -1.45 -7.60
C PHE A 73 2.87 -0.94 -6.37
N TYR A 74 3.83 -1.68 -5.82
CA TYR A 74 4.40 -1.39 -4.49
C TYR A 74 4.97 0.04 -4.38
N LYS A 75 5.79 0.46 -5.36
CA LYS A 75 6.38 1.80 -5.35
C LYS A 75 5.33 2.92 -5.49
N ALA A 76 4.37 2.73 -6.38
CA ALA A 76 3.24 3.66 -6.56
C ALA A 76 2.37 3.73 -5.30
N ALA A 77 2.14 2.61 -4.61
CA ALA A 77 1.42 2.55 -3.35
C ALA A 77 2.12 3.36 -2.23
N LEU A 78 3.44 3.26 -2.13
CA LEU A 78 4.22 4.04 -1.16
C LEU A 78 4.13 5.56 -1.44
N ASP A 79 4.16 5.96 -2.71
CA ASP A 79 3.97 7.36 -3.11
C ASP A 79 2.58 7.87 -2.75
N LEU A 80 1.54 7.09 -3.08
CA LEU A 80 0.16 7.40 -2.73
C LEU A 80 -0.02 7.56 -1.22
N LEU A 81 0.52 6.62 -0.42
CA LEU A 81 0.39 6.66 1.03
C LEU A 81 1.07 7.88 1.65
N ARG A 82 2.21 8.29 1.09
CA ARG A 82 2.95 9.47 1.55
C ARG A 82 2.22 10.76 1.22
N ASN A 83 1.68 10.86 0.01
CA ASN A 83 1.37 12.15 -0.59
C ASN A 83 -0.11 12.44 -0.79
N SER A 84 -0.97 11.43 -0.85
CA SER A 84 -2.40 11.64 -1.02
C SER A 84 -3.02 12.27 0.22
N GLN A 85 -3.90 13.25 0.00
CA GLN A 85 -4.85 13.79 0.98
C GLN A 85 -6.30 13.53 0.55
N ILE A 86 -6.50 12.78 -0.54
CA ILE A 86 -7.82 12.43 -1.03
C ILE A 86 -8.46 11.47 -0.02
N ASN A 87 -9.72 11.74 0.32
CA ASN A 87 -10.49 10.89 1.23
C ASN A 87 -10.60 9.46 0.66
N PRO A 88 -10.15 8.44 1.42
CA PRO A 88 -10.36 7.05 1.08
C PRO A 88 -11.78 6.60 1.39
N ASP A 89 -12.21 5.48 0.77
CA ASP A 89 -13.38 4.78 1.27
C ASP A 89 -13.03 4.16 2.62
N THR A 90 -13.89 4.35 3.60
CA THR A 90 -13.71 3.81 4.95
C THR A 90 -14.74 2.72 5.21
N ILE A 91 -14.27 1.53 5.58
CA ILE A 91 -15.11 0.33 5.72
C ILE A 91 -14.79 -0.31 7.06
N ALA A 92 -15.80 -0.57 7.89
CA ALA A 92 -15.64 -1.39 9.08
C ALA A 92 -15.31 -2.84 8.65
N SER A 93 -14.28 -3.43 9.24
CA SER A 93 -13.93 -4.82 8.95
C SER A 93 -15.05 -5.75 9.43
N THR A 94 -15.51 -6.64 8.55
CA THR A 94 -16.54 -7.65 8.86
C THR A 94 -16.00 -8.76 9.74
N GLU A 95 -14.70 -9.01 9.70
CA GLU A 95 -14.02 -10.08 10.45
C GLU A 95 -13.65 -9.65 11.88
N ASP A 96 -13.38 -8.34 12.07
CA ASP A 96 -12.90 -7.82 13.34
C ASP A 96 -13.41 -6.38 13.51
N GLN A 97 -14.42 -6.20 14.36
CA GLN A 97 -15.04 -4.91 14.64
C GLN A 97 -14.06 -3.88 15.24
N ARG A 98 -12.87 -4.31 15.69
CA ARG A 98 -11.81 -3.40 16.17
C ARG A 98 -10.99 -2.82 15.04
N MET A 99 -11.26 -3.20 13.80
CA MET A 99 -10.43 -2.86 12.64
C MET A 99 -11.21 -2.02 11.64
N LEU A 100 -10.60 -0.91 11.25
CA LEU A 100 -11.10 -0.02 10.22
C LEU A 100 -10.23 -0.16 8.98
N LEU A 101 -10.85 -0.26 7.80
CA LEU A 101 -10.15 -0.39 6.53
C LEU A 101 -10.33 0.89 5.73
N TYR A 102 -9.21 1.50 5.35
CA TYR A 102 -9.16 2.64 4.44
C TYR A 102 -8.71 2.17 3.06
N ARG A 103 -9.49 2.49 2.03
CA ARG A 103 -9.18 2.20 0.63
C ARG A 103 -8.87 3.49 -0.12
N PHE A 104 -7.58 3.70 -0.38
CA PHE A 104 -7.09 4.81 -1.16
C PHE A 104 -6.94 4.41 -2.61
N TYR A 105 -7.45 5.22 -3.53
CA TYR A 105 -7.37 4.95 -4.96
C TYR A 105 -6.28 5.79 -5.62
N GLY A 106 -5.55 5.17 -6.53
CA GLY A 106 -4.48 5.79 -7.28
C GLY A 106 -4.47 5.37 -8.74
N VAL A 107 -3.78 6.18 -9.53
CA VAL A 107 -3.44 5.89 -10.92
C VAL A 107 -1.92 5.93 -11.04
N THR A 108 -1.34 4.88 -11.62
CA THR A 108 0.10 4.84 -11.90
C THR A 108 0.44 5.82 -13.04
N LYS A 109 1.72 6.20 -13.16
CA LYS A 109 2.17 7.08 -14.25
C LYS A 109 1.85 6.53 -15.65
N ASP A 110 1.81 5.21 -15.78
CA ASP A 110 1.43 4.45 -16.99
C ASP A 110 -0.08 4.19 -17.12
N GLY A 111 -0.92 4.82 -16.28
CA GLY A 111 -2.38 4.85 -16.45
C GLY A 111 -3.15 3.68 -15.80
N SER A 112 -2.48 2.80 -15.07
CA SER A 112 -3.14 1.68 -14.39
C SER A 112 -3.77 2.12 -13.08
N TYR A 113 -5.04 1.81 -12.88
CA TYR A 113 -5.75 2.08 -11.63
C TYR A 113 -5.43 1.02 -10.57
N PHE A 114 -5.33 1.46 -9.32
CA PHE A 114 -5.12 0.56 -8.20
C PHE A 114 -5.72 1.11 -6.91
N CYS A 115 -5.91 0.21 -5.95
CA CYS A 115 -6.37 0.51 -4.61
C CYS A 115 -5.33 0.06 -3.58
N VAL A 116 -5.01 0.94 -2.64
CA VAL A 116 -4.21 0.66 -1.44
C VAL A 116 -5.14 0.53 -0.25
N GLN A 117 -5.07 -0.60 0.42
CA GLN A 117 -5.78 -0.86 1.66
C GLN A 117 -4.85 -0.67 2.86
N VAL A 118 -5.24 0.24 3.76
CA VAL A 118 -4.63 0.42 5.08
C VAL A 118 -5.60 -0.09 6.13
N LYS A 119 -5.10 -0.89 7.07
CA LYS A 119 -5.84 -1.37 8.22
C LYS A 119 -5.46 -0.53 9.44
N GLU A 120 -6.45 -0.02 10.16
CA GLU A 120 -6.27 0.65 11.44
C GLU A 120 -6.87 -0.18 12.57
N ASP A 121 -6.11 -0.37 13.64
CA ASP A 121 -6.64 -0.84 14.93
C ASP A 121 -7.24 0.36 15.67
N ILE A 122 -8.56 0.33 15.90
CA ILE A 122 -9.32 1.48 16.44
C ILE A 122 -8.87 1.84 17.86
N ARG A 123 -8.40 0.85 18.65
CA ARG A 123 -7.99 1.03 20.05
C ARG A 123 -6.61 1.66 20.15
N THR A 124 -5.66 1.17 19.37
CA THR A 124 -4.25 1.63 19.41
C THR A 124 -3.95 2.73 18.41
N LYS A 125 -4.88 3.01 17.49
CA LYS A 125 -4.72 3.92 16.33
C LYS A 125 -3.59 3.53 15.38
N ARG A 126 -3.04 2.33 15.54
CA ARG A 126 -1.96 1.81 14.72
C ARG A 126 -2.48 1.52 13.32
N LYS A 127 -1.78 2.04 12.30
CA LYS A 127 -2.11 1.88 10.89
C LYS A 127 -1.06 1.02 10.20
N ASP A 128 -1.50 0.00 9.51
CA ASP A 128 -0.64 -0.92 8.78
C ASP A 128 -1.08 -0.97 7.30
N PHE A 129 -0.10 -0.82 6.40
CA PHE A 129 -0.29 -1.07 4.98
C PHE A 129 -0.57 -2.56 4.79
N MET A 130 -1.81 -2.88 4.43
CA MET A 130 -2.29 -4.26 4.37
C MET A 130 -2.14 -4.85 2.98
N SER A 131 -2.54 -4.11 1.94
CA SER A 131 -2.50 -4.64 0.57
C SER A 131 -2.58 -3.54 -0.47
N VAL A 132 -2.05 -3.81 -1.66
CA VAL A 132 -2.36 -3.07 -2.89
C VAL A 132 -2.87 -4.05 -3.94
N PHE A 133 -3.82 -3.64 -4.79
CA PHE A 133 -4.36 -4.47 -5.88
C PHE A 133 -5.00 -3.61 -6.97
N ASP A 134 -5.11 -4.19 -8.17
CA ASP A 134 -5.78 -3.56 -9.32
C ASP A 134 -7.26 -3.36 -9.00
N ARG A 135 -7.71 -2.10 -9.07
CA ARG A 135 -9.09 -1.70 -8.83
C ARG A 135 -9.30 -0.25 -9.23
N LYS A 136 -10.37 0.01 -9.98
CA LYS A 136 -10.86 1.36 -10.25
C LYS A 136 -11.69 1.90 -9.07
N PRO A 137 -11.68 3.22 -8.83
CA PRO A 137 -12.64 3.84 -7.92
C PRO A 137 -14.07 3.58 -8.43
N HIS A 138 -15.00 3.42 -7.48
CA HIS A 138 -16.43 3.22 -7.73
C HIS A 138 -17.19 4.53 -7.89
#